data_AF-R9YAG8-F1
#
_entry.id   AF-R9YAG8-F1
#
_cell.length_a   1.000
_cell.length_b   1.000
_cell.length_c   1.000
_cell.angle_alpha   90.00
_cell.angle_beta   90.00
_cell.angle_gamma   90.00
#
_symmetry.space_group_name_H-M   'P 1'
#
loop_
_entity.id
_entity.type
_entity.pdbx_description
1 polymer ?
#
loop_
_entity_poly.entity_id
_entity_poly.type
_entity_poly.pdbx_seq_one_letter_code
_entity_poly.pdbx_strand_id
1 'polypeptide(L)'
;VAFASGVRGVISGLESDIASVVIFGEDREVKEGDSVECTGELMKVPVGFSLLGRVVSPLGMPLDGEGAISGCDGENPVEVKAPGIMARQPVSEPLQTGIKTIDMLIPIGRGQRELIIGDRKTGKTAIVLDTIINQKRYND
;
A
#
# COMPACT_ATOMS: atom_id res chain seq x y z
N VAL A 1 -3.84 -18.12 3.61
CA VAL A 1 -3.42 -19.47 4.07
C VAL A 1 -2.17 -19.35 4.93
N ALA A 2 -1.99 -20.29 5.84
CA ALA A 2 -0.79 -20.42 6.66
C ALA A 2 -0.16 -21.80 6.41
N PHE A 3 1.14 -21.83 6.14
CA PHE A 3 1.91 -23.06 6.03
C PHE A 3 2.41 -23.50 7.41
N ALA A 4 2.70 -24.78 7.59
CA ALA A 4 3.25 -25.32 8.84
C ALA A 4 4.56 -24.62 9.29
N SER A 5 5.35 -24.10 8.34
CA SER A 5 6.54 -23.29 8.60
C SER A 5 6.25 -21.90 9.17
N GLY A 6 4.99 -21.47 9.21
CA GLY A 6 4.57 -20.12 9.62
C GLY A 6 4.52 -19.11 8.48
N VAL A 7 5.03 -19.47 7.29
CA VAL A 7 4.90 -18.68 6.07
C VAL A 7 3.42 -18.45 5.76
N ARG A 8 3.09 -17.25 5.30
CA ARG A 8 1.72 -16.88 4.89
C ARG A 8 1.64 -16.75 3.38
N GLY A 9 0.43 -16.89 2.85
CA GLY A 9 0.16 -16.66 1.44
C GLY A 9 -1.29 -16.32 1.17
N VAL A 10 -1.55 -15.79 -0.02
CA VAL A 10 -2.90 -15.51 -0.53
C VAL A 10 -3.26 -16.52 -1.62
N ILE A 11 -4.49 -17.01 -1.59
CA ILE A 11 -5.01 -17.83 -2.69
C ILE A 11 -5.26 -16.89 -3.87
N SER A 12 -4.57 -17.12 -4.98
CA SER A 12 -4.70 -16.34 -6.22
C SER A 12 -5.56 -17.04 -7.27
N GLY A 13 -5.75 -18.35 -7.14
CA GLY A 13 -6.52 -19.15 -8.09
C GLY A 13 -7.11 -20.39 -7.41
N LEU A 14 -8.31 -20.76 -7.85
CA LEU A 14 -9.02 -21.95 -7.40
C LEU A 14 -9.50 -22.73 -8.63
N GLU A 15 -9.06 -23.97 -8.72
CA GLU A 15 -9.52 -24.99 -9.66
C GLU A 15 -10.22 -26.11 -8.87
N SER A 16 -10.78 -27.11 -9.56
CA SER A 16 -11.59 -28.16 -8.91
C SER A 16 -10.86 -28.88 -7.79
N ASP A 17 -9.56 -29.13 -7.98
CA ASP A 17 -8.74 -29.95 -7.08
C ASP A 17 -7.44 -29.25 -6.66
N ILE A 18 -7.24 -27.99 -7.09
CA ILE A 18 -6.00 -27.24 -6.90
C ILE A 18 -6.31 -25.82 -6.44
N ALA A 19 -5.60 -25.37 -5.41
CA ALA A 19 -5.55 -23.96 -5.02
C ALA A 19 -4.16 -23.40 -5.29
N SER A 20 -4.06 -22.36 -6.12
CA SER A 20 -2.81 -21.66 -6.37
C SER A 20 -2.59 -20.58 -5.32
N VAL A 21 -1.45 -20.63 -4.64
CA VAL A 21 -1.11 -19.71 -3.55
C VAL A 21 0.11 -18.87 -3.94
N VAL A 22 0.01 -17.55 -3.80
CA VAL A 22 1.15 -16.64 -3.83
C VAL A 22 1.71 -16.53 -2.41
N ILE A 23 2.98 -16.88 -2.26
CA ILE A 23 3.67 -16.92 -0.97
C ILE A 23 4.18 -15.52 -0.60
N PHE A 24 4.02 -15.16 0.68
CA PHE A 24 4.52 -13.93 1.27
C PHE A 24 5.69 -14.24 2.20
N GLY A 25 6.88 -14.46 1.64
CA GLY A 25 8.07 -14.85 2.39
C GLY A 25 9.10 -15.56 1.53
N GLU A 26 10.02 -16.28 2.17
CA GLU A 26 10.99 -17.12 1.48
C GLU A 26 10.34 -18.43 1.03
N ASP A 27 10.46 -18.76 -0.25
CA ASP A 27 9.93 -19.97 -0.87
C ASP A 27 10.62 -21.24 -0.34
N ARG A 28 11.88 -21.13 0.10
CA ARG A 28 12.69 -22.24 0.62
C ARG A 28 12.14 -22.88 1.89
N GLU A 29 11.28 -22.17 2.62
CA GLU A 29 10.65 -22.63 3.85
C GLU A 29 9.35 -23.42 3.60
N VAL A 30 8.92 -23.54 2.34
CA VAL A 30 7.75 -24.31 1.93
C VAL A 30 8.20 -25.52 1.12
N LYS A 31 7.72 -26.72 1.49
CA LYS A 31 8.08 -27.98 0.86
C LYS A 31 6.86 -28.77 0.43
N GLU A 32 7.07 -29.65 -0.55
CA GLU A 32 6.05 -30.62 -0.94
C GLU A 32 5.67 -31.50 0.27
N GLY A 33 4.36 -31.67 0.47
CA GLY A 33 3.80 -32.42 1.59
C GLY A 33 3.57 -31.61 2.86
N ASP A 34 3.97 -30.34 2.92
CA ASP A 34 3.66 -29.47 4.06
C ASP A 34 2.14 -29.29 4.21
N SER A 35 1.66 -29.32 5.45
CA SER A 35 0.26 -29.00 5.74
C SER A 35 0.03 -27.50 5.56
N VAL A 36 -1.08 -27.18 4.91
CA VAL A 36 -1.52 -25.80 4.68
C VAL A 36 -2.91 -25.63 5.25
N GLU A 37 -3.09 -24.58 6.04
CA GLU A 37 -4.36 -24.26 6.66
C GLU A 37 -4.97 -23.01 6.02
N CYS A 38 -6.26 -23.10 5.73
CA CYS A 38 -7.04 -21.92 5.35
C CYS A 38 -7.37 -21.14 6.61
N THR A 39 -6.87 -19.91 6.69
CA THR A 39 -7.09 -19.02 7.84
C THR A 39 -8.53 -18.53 7.93
N GLY A 40 -9.34 -18.69 6.87
CA GLY A 40 -10.71 -18.17 6.79
C GLY A 40 -10.79 -16.63 6.70
N GLU A 41 -9.64 -15.96 6.73
CA GLU A 41 -9.53 -14.51 6.72
C GLU A 41 -9.07 -14.02 5.34
N LEU A 42 -9.68 -12.92 4.89
CA LEU A 42 -9.16 -12.13 3.78
C LEU A 42 -7.81 -11.50 4.16
N MET A 43 -7.00 -11.17 3.17
CA MET A 43 -5.74 -10.46 3.38
C MET A 43 -6.01 -9.09 4.00
N LYS A 44 -5.48 -8.87 5.20
CA LYS A 44 -5.56 -7.59 5.93
C LYS A 44 -4.17 -7.08 6.28
N VAL A 45 -4.08 -5.77 6.50
CA VAL A 45 -2.87 -5.09 6.97
C VAL A 45 -3.20 -4.16 8.12
N PRO A 46 -2.28 -3.93 9.08
CA PRO A 46 -2.48 -2.98 10.15
C PRO A 46 -2.64 -1.57 9.59
N VAL A 47 -3.50 -0.78 10.23
CA VAL A 47 -3.75 0.63 9.89
C VAL A 47 -3.73 1.49 11.14
N GLY A 48 -3.44 2.77 10.97
CA GLY A 48 -3.55 3.77 12.03
C GLY A 48 -2.42 4.81 12.00
N PHE A 49 -2.57 5.84 12.82
CA PHE A 49 -1.59 6.94 12.89
C PHE A 49 -0.22 6.50 13.44
N SER A 50 -0.15 5.37 14.13
CA SER A 50 1.11 4.76 14.60
C SER A 50 2.08 4.38 13.48
N LEU A 51 1.59 4.27 12.23
CA LEU A 51 2.42 4.02 11.05
C LEU A 51 3.15 5.27 10.54
N LEU A 52 2.74 6.48 10.94
CA LEU A 52 3.35 7.71 10.46
C LEU A 52 4.83 7.77 10.85
N GLY A 53 5.68 8.02 9.86
CA GLY A 53 7.14 8.09 10.03
C GLY A 53 7.87 6.73 9.98
N ARG A 54 7.13 5.61 9.95
CA ARG A 54 7.72 4.26 9.91
C ARG A 54 8.00 3.80 8.48
N VAL A 55 8.99 2.92 8.32
CA VAL A 55 9.21 2.17 7.08
C VAL A 55 8.67 0.76 7.28
N VAL A 56 7.67 0.37 6.48
CA VAL A 56 6.97 -0.91 6.64
C VAL A 56 7.00 -1.75 5.37
N SER A 57 6.90 -3.07 5.55
CA SER A 57 6.73 -4.03 4.48
C SER A 57 5.31 -3.97 3.89
N PRO A 58 5.05 -4.61 2.74
CA PRO A 58 3.70 -4.71 2.18
C PRO A 58 2.66 -5.37 3.11
N LEU A 59 3.12 -6.12 4.12
CA LEU A 59 2.26 -6.73 5.15
C LEU A 59 2.10 -5.85 6.40
N GLY A 60 2.66 -4.63 6.40
CA GLY A 60 2.63 -3.71 7.53
C GLY A 60 3.61 -4.04 8.66
N MET A 61 4.61 -4.90 8.42
CA MET A 61 5.66 -5.20 9.39
C MET A 61 6.78 -4.14 9.32
N PRO A 62 7.34 -3.67 10.46
CA PRO A 62 8.40 -2.67 10.44
C PRO A 62 9.70 -3.19 9.81
N LEU A 63 10.34 -2.36 8.99
CA LEU A 63 11.62 -2.62 8.32
C LEU A 63 12.71 -1.60 8.71
N ASP A 64 12.37 -0.59 9.50
CA ASP A 64 13.25 0.50 9.92
C ASP A 64 14.17 0.16 11.12
N GLY A 65 13.93 -0.96 11.81
CA GLY A 65 14.70 -1.35 12.99
C GLY A 65 14.31 -0.58 14.26
N GLU A 66 13.25 0.22 14.25
CA GLU A 66 12.79 1.00 15.40
C GLU A 66 11.87 0.21 16.37
N GLY A 67 11.90 -1.12 16.27
CA GLY A 67 11.07 -2.02 17.07
C GLY A 67 9.63 -2.14 16.56
N ALA A 68 8.78 -2.81 17.35
CA ALA A 68 7.40 -3.07 16.98
C ALA A 68 6.56 -1.80 16.88
N ILE A 69 5.61 -1.76 15.94
CA ILE A 69 4.63 -0.68 15.83
C ILE A 69 3.50 -0.98 16.81
N SER A 70 3.35 -0.12 17.83
CA SER A 70 2.28 -0.24 18.84
C SER A 70 1.19 0.80 18.60
N GLY A 71 -0.05 0.48 18.97
CA GLY A 71 -1.19 1.40 18.84
C GLY A 71 -1.74 1.54 17.43
N CYS A 72 -1.71 0.49 16.61
CA CYS A 72 -2.51 0.44 15.38
C CYS A 72 -4.00 0.45 15.74
N ASP A 73 -4.80 1.18 14.97
CA ASP A 73 -6.24 1.37 15.17
C ASP A 73 -7.05 0.11 14.79
N GLY A 74 -6.41 -0.84 14.11
CA GLY A 74 -6.97 -2.13 13.73
C GLY A 74 -6.30 -2.69 12.47
N GLU A 75 -7.00 -3.61 11.81
CA GLU A 75 -6.58 -4.18 10.54
C GLU A 75 -7.67 -3.98 9.48
N ASN A 76 -7.29 -3.50 8.29
CA ASN A 76 -8.20 -3.35 7.16
C ASN A 76 -7.88 -4.36 6.06
N PRO A 77 -8.90 -4.89 5.35
CA PRO A 77 -8.67 -5.67 4.14
C PRO A 77 -7.89 -4.87 3.10
N VAL A 78 -6.95 -5.51 2.41
CA VAL A 78 -6.17 -4.87 1.33
C VAL A 78 -7.06 -4.58 0.12
N GLU A 79 -7.97 -5.51 -0.21
CA GLU A 79 -8.93 -5.35 -1.28
C GLU A 79 -10.26 -4.86 -0.73
N VAL A 80 -10.55 -3.58 -0.98
CA VAL A 80 -11.81 -2.95 -0.60
C VAL A 80 -12.46 -2.34 -1.84
N LYS A 81 -13.78 -2.47 -1.95
CA LYS A 81 -14.53 -1.86 -3.06
C LYS A 81 -14.38 -0.34 -3.02
N ALA A 82 -13.93 0.24 -4.12
CA ALA A 82 -13.77 1.69 -4.23
C ALA A 82 -15.12 2.44 -4.08
N PRO A 83 -15.11 3.70 -3.61
CA PRO A 83 -16.31 4.52 -3.50
C PRO A 83 -17.04 4.67 -4.85
N GLY A 84 -18.36 4.43 -4.83
CA GLY A 84 -19.25 4.63 -5.98
C GLY A 84 -19.49 6.11 -6.29
N ILE A 85 -20.20 6.40 -7.40
CA ILE A 85 -20.40 7.76 -7.93
C ILE A 85 -21.04 8.69 -6.88
N MET A 86 -22.10 8.24 -6.20
CA MET A 86 -22.83 9.03 -5.21
C MET A 86 -22.00 9.43 -3.98
N ALA A 87 -20.93 8.69 -3.68
CA ALA A 87 -20.06 8.97 -2.55
C ALA A 87 -18.88 9.90 -2.92
N ARG A 88 -18.79 10.35 -4.18
CA ARG A 88 -17.72 11.21 -4.66
C ARG A 88 -18.18 12.66 -4.71
N GLN A 89 -17.22 13.56 -4.55
CA GLN A 89 -17.40 15.00 -4.72
C GLN A 89 -16.49 15.49 -5.85
N PRO A 90 -16.86 16.60 -6.54
CA PRO A 90 -15.96 17.26 -7.47
C PRO A 90 -14.65 17.65 -6.78
N VAL A 91 -13.54 17.42 -7.47
CA VAL A 91 -12.21 17.86 -7.02
C VAL A 91 -12.18 19.39 -7.07
N SER A 92 -12.09 20.02 -5.91
CA SER A 92 -12.14 21.48 -5.76
C SER A 92 -11.03 22.05 -4.86
N GLU A 93 -10.34 21.19 -4.12
CA GLU A 93 -9.23 21.57 -3.24
C GLU A 93 -7.89 21.31 -3.94
N PRO A 94 -6.97 22.28 -4.00
CA PRO A 94 -5.67 22.07 -4.61
C PRO A 94 -4.74 21.21 -3.74
N LEU A 95 -3.91 20.39 -4.38
CA LEU A 95 -2.75 19.74 -3.79
C LEU A 95 -1.50 20.43 -4.33
N GLN A 96 -0.92 21.32 -3.51
CA GLN A 96 0.21 22.15 -3.92
C GLN A 96 1.48 21.31 -3.99
N THR A 97 2.09 21.22 -5.18
CA THR A 97 3.34 20.45 -5.36
C THR A 97 4.57 21.26 -4.96
N GLY A 98 4.50 22.59 -5.06
CA GLY A 98 5.66 23.47 -4.87
C GLY A 98 6.49 23.62 -6.15
N ILE A 99 6.09 22.97 -7.23
CA ILE A 99 6.74 23.02 -8.54
C ILE A 99 5.91 23.96 -9.42
N LYS A 100 6.42 25.16 -9.66
CA LYS A 100 5.73 26.23 -10.42
C LYS A 100 5.10 25.74 -11.72
N THR A 101 5.84 24.96 -12.51
CA THR A 101 5.34 24.47 -13.80
C THR A 101 4.13 23.56 -13.65
N ILE A 102 4.11 22.71 -12.61
CA ILE A 102 2.97 21.82 -12.33
C ILE A 102 1.81 22.66 -11.77
N ASP A 103 2.06 23.42 -10.71
CA ASP A 103 1.00 24.18 -10.02
C ASP A 103 0.33 25.24 -10.93
N MET A 104 1.03 25.74 -11.96
CA MET A 104 0.48 26.71 -12.92
C MET A 104 -0.13 26.08 -14.16
N LEU A 105 0.51 25.07 -14.77
CA LEU A 105 0.08 24.56 -16.08
C LEU A 105 -0.76 23.28 -15.97
N ILE A 106 -0.50 22.45 -14.96
CA ILE A 106 -1.14 21.14 -14.75
C ILE A 106 -1.51 21.02 -13.26
N PRO A 107 -2.44 21.86 -12.77
CA PRO A 107 -2.79 21.86 -11.34
C PRO A 107 -3.37 20.51 -10.94
N ILE A 108 -2.93 20.00 -9.79
CA ILE A 108 -3.40 18.73 -9.21
C ILE A 108 -4.32 19.05 -8.03
N GLY A 109 -5.51 18.44 -8.01
CA GLY A 109 -6.44 18.57 -6.88
C GLY A 109 -6.49 17.34 -5.97
N ARG A 110 -6.99 17.52 -4.74
CA ARG A 110 -7.19 16.43 -3.77
C ARG A 110 -8.29 15.49 -4.26
N GLY A 111 -7.96 14.19 -4.32
CA GLY A 111 -8.84 13.17 -4.91
C GLY A 111 -8.65 12.96 -6.41
N GLN A 112 -7.77 13.72 -7.07
CA GLN A 112 -7.35 13.48 -8.46
C GLN A 112 -6.30 12.36 -8.52
N ARG A 113 -6.24 11.67 -9.66
CA ARG A 113 -5.17 10.74 -10.01
C ARG A 113 -4.35 11.37 -11.13
N GLU A 114 -3.09 11.69 -10.86
CA GLU A 114 -2.18 12.30 -11.82
C GLU A 114 -1.04 11.34 -12.18
N LEU A 115 -0.80 11.14 -13.47
CA LEU A 115 0.24 10.23 -13.98
C LEU A 115 1.56 10.98 -14.18
N ILE A 116 2.64 10.50 -13.55
CA ILE A 116 4.01 10.98 -13.81
C ILE A 116 4.72 9.95 -14.70
N ILE A 117 4.95 10.30 -15.97
CA ILE A 117 5.58 9.43 -16.97
C ILE A 117 6.85 10.08 -17.55
N GLY A 118 7.84 9.26 -17.89
CA GLY A 118 9.09 9.69 -18.51
C GLY A 118 10.20 8.63 -18.42
N ASP A 119 11.32 8.86 -19.07
CA ASP A 119 12.44 7.92 -19.15
C ASP A 119 13.22 7.75 -17.84
N ARG A 120 14.21 6.85 -17.83
CA ARG A 120 15.11 6.68 -16.69
C ARG A 120 15.84 7.99 -16.39
N LYS A 121 15.96 8.34 -15.09
CA LYS A 121 16.65 9.55 -14.59
C LYS A 121 16.06 10.90 -15.07
N THR A 122 14.78 10.96 -15.40
CA THR A 122 14.10 12.22 -15.78
C THR A 122 13.47 12.99 -14.61
N GLY A 123 13.79 12.64 -13.35
CA GLY A 123 13.30 13.37 -12.18
C GLY A 123 11.92 12.95 -11.66
N LYS A 124 11.31 11.86 -12.16
CA LYS A 124 10.01 11.35 -11.67
C LYS A 124 9.94 11.24 -10.13
N THR A 125 10.96 10.63 -9.52
CA THR A 125 11.04 10.48 -8.07
C THR A 125 11.26 11.82 -7.35
N ALA A 126 12.04 12.73 -7.94
CA ALA A 126 12.28 14.05 -7.37
C ALA A 126 10.97 14.85 -7.28
N ILE A 127 10.15 14.84 -8.34
CA ILE A 127 8.83 15.48 -8.35
C ILE A 127 7.95 14.97 -7.20
N VAL A 128 7.90 13.65 -6.99
CA VAL A 128 7.09 13.04 -5.91
C VAL A 128 7.62 13.44 -4.53
N LEU A 129 8.94 13.36 -4.31
CA LEU A 129 9.55 13.72 -3.03
C LEU A 129 9.35 15.20 -2.69
N ASP A 130 9.60 16.09 -3.63
CA ASP A 130 9.39 17.53 -3.45
C ASP A 130 7.92 17.83 -3.13
N THR A 131 6.99 17.15 -3.81
CA THR A 131 5.55 17.26 -3.54
C THR A 131 5.20 16.82 -2.11
N ILE A 132 5.73 15.68 -1.63
CA ILE A 132 5.51 15.19 -0.26
C ILE A 132 6.08 16.17 0.77
N ILE A 133 7.31 16.64 0.57
CA ILE A 133 7.98 17.57 1.48
C ILE A 133 7.22 18.89 1.58
N ASN A 134 6.73 19.41 0.45
CA ASN A 134 5.98 20.65 0.40
C ASN A 134 4.65 20.59 1.19
N GLN A 135 4.06 19.40 1.36
CA GLN A 135 2.82 19.22 2.12
C GLN A 135 2.91 19.70 3.57
N LYS A 136 4.10 19.71 4.17
CA LYS A 136 4.32 20.26 5.51
C LYS A 136 3.84 21.72 5.62
N ARG A 137 4.02 22.53 4.58
CA ARG A 137 3.63 23.95 4.59
C ARG A 137 2.12 24.18 4.55
N TYR A 138 1.35 23.18 4.11
CA TYR A 138 -0.08 23.32 3.81
C TYR A 138 -0.99 22.46 4.70
N ASN A 139 -0.44 21.48 5.41
CA ASN A 139 -1.18 20.53 6.24
C ASN A 139 -0.70 20.49 7.71
N ASP A 140 0.08 21.49 8.14
CA ASP A 140 0.43 21.71 9.55
C ASP A 140 -0.79 22.24 10.34
#